data_AF-A0A6P6SVD6-F1
#
_entry.id   AF-A0A6P6SVD6-F1
#
_cell.length_a   1.000
_cell.length_b   1.000
_cell.length_c   1.000
_cell.angle_alpha   90.00
_cell.angle_beta   90.00
_cell.angle_gamma   90.00
#
_symmetry.space_group_name_H-M   'P 1'
#
loop_
_entity.id
_entity.type
_entity.pdbx_description
1 polymer ?
#
loop_
_entity_poly.entity_id
_entity_poly.type
_entity_poly.pdbx_seq_one_letter_code
_entity_poly.pdbx_strand_id
1 'polypeptide(L)'
;MEHALRACETKPMKGEPKACATSYESLVDFARKILGLNTDIEVLSTHRLAKSNAARLQNYTITEAPERISTLKMVGCHTMPYPYIVFYCHYQQGDNRLYRTVLSGENGDRVEAIAICHMDTSQWSHDHVSFRVLGIEPGTAPVCHFFPAEDFVLVPSTSSI
;
A
#
# COMPACT_ATOMS: atom_id res chain seq x y z
N MET A 1 -3.48 8.01 -17.98
CA MET A 1 -2.08 8.25 -18.43
C MET A 1 -1.45 9.45 -17.75
N GLU A 2 -1.96 10.67 -17.91
CA GLU A 2 -1.37 11.88 -17.29
C GLU A 2 -1.22 11.78 -15.77
N HIS A 3 -2.18 11.16 -15.08
CA HIS A 3 -2.10 10.94 -13.63
C HIS A 3 -0.88 10.10 -13.24
N ALA A 4 -0.60 9.03 -13.98
CA ALA A 4 0.54 8.16 -13.70
C ALA A 4 1.87 8.90 -13.91
N LEU A 5 1.99 9.64 -15.02
CA LEU A 5 3.16 10.48 -15.29
C LEU A 5 3.38 11.51 -14.18
N ARG A 6 2.33 12.26 -13.81
CA ARG A 6 2.41 13.24 -12.72
C ARG A 6 2.84 12.60 -11.40
N ALA A 7 2.28 11.46 -11.03
CA ALA A 7 2.67 10.75 -9.80
C ALA A 7 4.15 10.34 -9.81
N CYS A 8 4.65 9.85 -10.95
CA CYS A 8 6.03 9.41 -11.14
C CYS A 8 7.04 10.56 -11.21
N GLU A 9 6.67 11.70 -11.79
CA GLU A 9 7.54 12.86 -11.96
C GLU A 9 7.56 13.79 -10.73
N THR A 10 6.54 13.69 -9.88
CA THR A 10 6.48 14.47 -8.63
C THR A 10 7.65 14.08 -7.74
N LYS A 11 8.41 15.06 -7.24
CA LYS A 11 9.54 14.81 -6.35
C LYS A 11 9.09 14.09 -5.06
N PRO A 12 9.91 13.18 -4.49
CA PRO A 12 9.66 12.57 -3.20
C PRO A 12 9.49 13.62 -2.09
N MET A 13 8.55 13.39 -1.17
CA MET A 13 8.46 14.20 0.04
C MET A 13 9.59 13.83 1.01
N LYS A 14 9.92 14.73 1.95
CA LYS A 14 10.90 14.42 2.98
C LYS A 14 10.39 13.25 3.82
N GLY A 15 11.19 12.19 3.94
CA GLY A 15 10.80 10.98 4.65
C GLY A 15 9.91 10.03 3.83
N GLU A 16 9.61 10.33 2.56
CA GLU A 16 8.84 9.44 1.69
C GLU A 16 9.61 9.14 0.40
N PRO A 17 10.66 8.30 0.42
CA PRO A 17 11.27 7.83 -0.81
C PRO A 17 10.23 7.08 -1.65
N LYS A 18 10.17 7.41 -2.94
CA LYS A 18 9.27 6.82 -3.92
C LYS A 18 9.96 6.62 -5.26
N ALA A 19 9.48 5.66 -6.03
CA ALA A 19 9.96 5.36 -7.37
C ALA A 19 8.84 4.78 -8.22
N CYS A 20 8.88 5.06 -9.53
CA CYS A 20 8.10 4.32 -10.50
C CYS A 20 8.96 3.23 -11.13
N ALA A 21 8.68 1.98 -10.77
CA ALA A 21 9.35 0.81 -11.31
C ALA A 21 8.65 0.36 -12.60
N THR A 22 9.40 0.27 -13.69
CA THR A 22 8.91 -0.15 -15.02
C THR A 22 9.35 -1.57 -15.38
N SER A 23 10.09 -2.23 -14.48
CA SER A 23 10.52 -3.62 -14.61
C SER A 23 10.62 -4.28 -13.22
N TYR A 24 10.67 -5.61 -13.21
CA TYR A 24 10.86 -6.39 -11.98
C TYR A 24 12.18 -6.04 -11.28
N GLU A 25 13.26 -5.85 -12.03
CA GLU A 25 14.58 -5.49 -11.50
C GLU A 25 14.53 -4.14 -10.79
N SER A 26 13.92 -3.12 -11.42
CA SER A 26 13.80 -1.79 -10.82
C SER A 26 12.93 -1.78 -9.57
N LEU A 27 11.90 -2.64 -9.51
CA LEU A 27 11.04 -2.84 -8.35
C LEU A 27 11.85 -3.41 -7.18
N VAL A 28 12.58 -4.50 -7.43
CA VAL A 28 13.41 -5.18 -6.42
C VAL A 28 14.54 -4.28 -5.93
N ASP A 29 15.20 -3.55 -6.83
CA ASP A 29 16.27 -2.61 -6.48
C ASP A 29 15.77 -1.50 -5.56
N PHE A 30 14.59 -0.95 -5.84
CA PHE A 30 13.97 0.05 -4.97
C PHE A 30 13.62 -0.56 -3.60
N ALA A 31 12.99 -1.73 -3.58
CA ALA A 31 12.62 -2.41 -2.35
C ALA A 31 13.85 -2.70 -1.48
N ARG A 32 14.93 -3.24 -2.04
CA ARG A 32 16.19 -3.54 -1.33
C ARG A 32 16.88 -2.31 -0.75
N LYS A 33 16.79 -1.15 -1.42
CA LYS A 33 17.32 0.11 -0.86
C LYS A 33 16.63 0.49 0.46
N ILE A 34 15.38 0.10 0.64
CA ILE A 34 14.60 0.40 1.84
C ILE A 34 14.69 -0.75 2.86
N LEU A 35 14.35 -1.97 2.42
CA LEU A 35 14.22 -3.15 3.26
C LEU A 35 15.58 -3.72 3.71
N GLY A 36 16.63 -3.56 2.89
CA GLY A 36 17.96 -4.12 3.11
C GLY A 36 18.48 -4.83 1.86
N LEU A 37 19.77 -4.67 1.54
CA LEU A 37 20.36 -5.19 0.30
C LEU A 37 20.38 -6.73 0.24
N ASN A 38 20.55 -7.40 1.38
CA ASN A 38 20.67 -8.85 1.50
C ASN A 38 19.46 -9.48 2.22
N THR A 39 18.30 -8.88 2.04
CA THR A 39 17.06 -9.30 2.69
C THR A 39 16.17 -10.00 1.67
N ASP A 40 15.71 -11.20 2.01
CA ASP A 40 14.67 -11.87 1.24
C ASP A 40 13.37 -11.08 1.37
N ILE A 41 12.63 -10.97 0.26
CA ILE A 41 11.44 -10.13 0.18
C ILE A 41 10.21 -11.04 0.07
N GLU A 42 9.24 -10.81 0.95
CA GLU A 42 7.91 -11.39 0.87
C GLU A 42 6.94 -10.36 0.26
N VAL A 43 6.03 -10.85 -0.58
CA VAL A 43 4.98 -10.05 -1.23
C VAL A 43 3.66 -10.34 -0.53
N LEU A 44 3.02 -9.29 -0.02
CA LEU A 44 1.71 -9.34 0.61
C LEU A 44 0.71 -8.60 -0.27
N SER A 45 -0.38 -9.25 -0.66
CA SER A 45 -1.41 -8.65 -1.51
C SER A 45 -2.80 -9.00 -1.03
N THR A 46 -3.76 -8.16 -1.39
CA THR A 46 -5.18 -8.39 -1.15
C THR A 46 -5.70 -9.44 -2.12
N HIS A 47 -6.33 -10.50 -1.62
CA HIS A 47 -6.84 -11.57 -2.46
C HIS A 47 -8.32 -11.87 -2.19
N ARG A 48 -9.06 -12.16 -3.28
CA ARG A 48 -10.47 -12.54 -3.21
C ARG A 48 -10.60 -14.01 -2.80
N LEU A 49 -11.37 -14.25 -1.75
CA LEU A 49 -11.69 -15.57 -1.22
C LEU A 49 -12.90 -16.21 -1.92
N ALA A 50 -13.86 -15.40 -2.36
CA ALA A 50 -15.05 -15.84 -3.09
C ALA A 50 -15.15 -15.13 -4.45
N LYS A 51 -15.58 -15.87 -5.49
CA LYS A 51 -15.76 -15.35 -6.85
C LYS A 51 -17.23 -15.02 -7.09
N SER A 52 -17.67 -13.80 -6.76
CA SER A 52 -18.82 -13.24 -7.47
C SER A 52 -18.36 -12.72 -8.85
N ASN A 53 -19.30 -12.57 -9.77
CA ASN A 53 -19.00 -12.16 -11.14
C ASN A 53 -18.56 -10.69 -11.20
N ALA A 54 -17.29 -10.50 -11.60
CA ALA A 54 -16.57 -9.24 -11.82
C ALA A 54 -16.36 -8.35 -10.58
N ALA A 55 -15.13 -7.85 -10.40
CA ALA A 55 -14.84 -6.83 -9.40
C ALA A 55 -15.67 -5.59 -9.70
N ARG A 56 -16.63 -5.27 -8.85
CA ARG A 56 -17.37 -4.01 -8.88
C ARG A 56 -16.98 -3.15 -7.71
N LEU A 57 -16.92 -1.84 -7.95
CA LEU A 57 -16.87 -0.87 -6.87
C LEU A 57 -18.13 -1.04 -6.01
N GLN A 58 -17.93 -1.26 -4.72
CA GLN A 58 -18.98 -1.50 -3.74
C GLN A 58 -18.49 -1.14 -2.34
N ASN A 59 -19.41 -1.09 -1.38
CA ASN A 59 -19.04 -0.99 0.02
C ASN A 59 -18.57 -2.34 0.55
N TYR A 60 -17.63 -2.28 1.48
CA TYR A 60 -17.12 -3.43 2.21
C TYR A 60 -17.25 -3.19 3.70
N THR A 61 -17.54 -4.26 4.43
CA THR A 61 -17.55 -4.29 5.90
C THR A 61 -16.39 -5.13 6.39
N ILE A 62 -15.65 -4.63 7.39
CA ILE A 62 -14.63 -5.41 8.10
C ILE A 62 -15.34 -6.44 8.96
N THR A 63 -15.17 -7.72 8.64
CA THR A 63 -15.89 -8.82 9.31
C THR A 63 -15.04 -9.61 10.29
N GLU A 64 -13.73 -9.45 10.23
CA GLU A 64 -12.79 -10.09 11.15
C GLU A 64 -11.90 -9.02 11.78
N ALA A 65 -11.42 -9.24 13.01
CA ALA A 65 -10.56 -8.28 13.68
C ALA A 65 -9.23 -8.16 12.92
N PRO A 66 -8.74 -6.93 12.63
CA PRO A 66 -7.46 -6.77 11.94
C PRO A 66 -6.29 -7.37 12.72
N GLU A 67 -5.60 -8.32 12.11
CA GLU A 67 -4.38 -8.94 12.62
C GLU A 67 -3.18 -8.07 12.23
N ARG A 68 -2.35 -7.69 13.22
CA ARG A 68 -1.13 -6.90 12.95
C ARG A 68 -0.03 -7.81 12.42
N ILE A 69 0.50 -7.48 11.24
CA ILE A 69 1.71 -8.11 10.70
C ILE A 69 2.92 -7.39 11.27
N SER A 70 3.78 -8.13 11.98
CA SER A 70 4.97 -7.56 12.62
C SER A 70 6.08 -7.34 11.60
N THR A 71 6.27 -6.09 11.18
CA THR A 71 7.41 -5.68 10.35
C THR A 71 7.85 -4.26 10.71
N LEU A 72 9.15 -3.99 10.61
CA LEU A 72 9.75 -2.66 10.86
C LEU A 72 9.77 -1.79 9.61
N LYS A 73 9.84 -2.40 8.42
CA LYS A 73 9.93 -1.71 7.14
C LYS A 73 9.04 -2.40 6.12
N MET A 74 8.36 -1.62 5.31
CA MET A 74 7.46 -2.10 4.28
C MET A 74 7.47 -1.14 3.11
N VAL A 75 7.34 -1.65 1.89
CA VAL A 75 7.23 -0.81 0.68
C VAL A 75 5.88 -1.08 0.06
N GLY A 76 5.03 -0.05 0.00
CA GLY A 76 3.77 -0.13 -0.74
C GLY A 76 4.03 0.09 -2.23
N CYS A 77 3.39 -0.71 -3.08
CA CYS A 77 3.47 -0.59 -4.53
C CYS A 77 2.07 -0.64 -5.14
N HIS A 78 1.80 0.34 -5.99
CA HIS A 78 0.52 0.55 -6.64
C HIS A 78 0.64 0.39 -8.15
N THR A 79 -0.23 -0.42 -8.74
CA THR A 79 -0.25 -0.62 -10.19
C THR A 79 -0.90 0.59 -10.87
N MET A 80 -0.13 1.28 -11.71
CA MET A 80 -0.60 2.54 -12.31
C MET A 80 -1.39 2.27 -13.60
N PRO A 81 -2.49 3.01 -13.86
CA PRO A 81 -3.25 2.92 -15.10
C PRO A 81 -2.49 3.57 -16.26
N TYR A 82 -1.54 2.82 -16.82
CA TYR A 82 -0.64 3.21 -17.90
C TYR A 82 -0.57 2.11 -18.97
N PRO A 83 -0.31 2.42 -20.26
CA PRO A 83 -0.28 1.41 -21.33
C PRO A 83 0.79 0.31 -21.18
N TYR A 84 1.78 0.55 -20.32
CA TYR A 84 2.86 -0.39 -19.99
C TYR A 84 2.89 -0.59 -18.47
N ILE A 85 3.55 -1.65 -18.01
CA ILE A 85 3.69 -1.94 -16.59
C ILE A 85 4.47 -0.80 -15.91
N VAL A 86 3.82 -0.16 -14.94
CA VAL A 86 4.40 0.85 -14.06
C VAL A 86 3.87 0.62 -12.66
N PHE A 87 4.76 0.32 -11.72
CA PHE A 87 4.44 0.27 -10.30
C PHE A 87 4.92 1.55 -9.63
N TYR A 88 3.99 2.33 -9.08
CA TYR A 88 4.33 3.42 -8.19
C TYR A 88 4.59 2.84 -6.79
N CYS A 89 5.85 2.79 -6.39
CA CYS A 89 6.27 2.28 -5.11
C CYS A 89 6.75 3.39 -4.19
N HIS A 90 6.44 3.28 -2.90
CA HIS A 90 6.83 4.25 -1.90
C HIS A 90 7.02 3.62 -0.53
N TYR A 91 7.83 4.27 0.30
CA TYR A 91 7.98 3.98 1.72
C TYR A 91 7.75 5.26 2.50
N GLN A 92 6.93 5.19 3.53
CA GLN A 92 6.74 6.29 4.46
C GLN A 92 7.62 6.07 5.68
N GLN A 93 8.54 6.99 5.96
CA GLN A 93 9.30 6.98 7.21
C GLN A 93 8.38 7.32 8.38
N GLY A 94 8.58 6.64 9.52
CA GLY A 94 7.78 6.83 10.74
C GLY A 94 7.15 5.52 11.24
N ASP A 95 6.23 5.65 12.20
CA ASP A 95 5.43 4.52 12.68
C ASP A 95 4.34 4.19 11.65
N ASN A 96 4.50 3.05 10.99
CA ASN A 96 3.53 2.49 10.05
C ASN A 96 3.18 1.08 10.51
N ARG A 97 1.90 0.74 10.39
CA ARG A 97 1.38 -0.54 10.86
C ARG A 97 0.68 -1.26 9.72
N LEU A 98 1.15 -2.47 9.47
CA LEU A 98 0.59 -3.37 8.48
C LEU A 98 -0.41 -4.32 9.13
N TYR A 99 -1.55 -4.51 8.48
CA TYR A 99 -2.63 -5.36 8.96
C TYR A 99 -3.12 -6.29 7.86
N ARG A 100 -3.57 -7.48 8.27
CA ARG A 100 -4.38 -8.41 7.49
C ARG A 100 -5.77 -8.48 8.12
N THR A 101 -6.81 -8.52 7.30
CA THR A 101 -8.18 -8.67 7.77
C THR A 101 -9.06 -9.28 6.69
N VAL A 102 -10.27 -9.70 7.05
CA VAL A 102 -11.29 -10.09 6.06
C VAL A 102 -12.34 -9.01 5.90
N LEU A 103 -12.66 -8.69 4.65
CA LEU A 103 -13.72 -7.81 4.23
C LEU A 103 -14.84 -8.62 3.57
N SER A 104 -16.09 -8.24 3.86
CA SER A 104 -17.27 -8.76 3.17
C SER A 104 -17.95 -7.64 2.36
N GLY A 105 -18.13 -7.88 1.07
CA GLY A 105 -18.83 -6.99 0.16
C GLY A 105 -20.34 -7.21 0.19
N GLU A 106 -21.11 -6.19 -0.14
CA GLU A 106 -22.57 -6.27 -0.24
C GLU A 106 -23.04 -7.30 -1.30
N ASN A 107 -22.20 -7.58 -2.31
CA ASN A 107 -22.45 -8.60 -3.32
C ASN A 107 -22.10 -10.05 -2.89
N GLY A 108 -21.72 -10.25 -1.63
CA GLY A 108 -21.28 -11.55 -1.10
C GLY A 108 -19.81 -11.87 -1.35
N ASP A 109 -19.03 -10.96 -1.93
CA ASP A 109 -17.58 -11.11 -2.02
C ASP A 109 -16.97 -11.21 -0.63
N ARG A 110 -16.02 -12.12 -0.47
CA ARG A 110 -15.11 -12.15 0.68
C ARG A 110 -13.71 -11.88 0.18
N VAL A 111 -12.99 -11.01 0.86
CA VAL A 111 -11.65 -10.56 0.48
C VAL A 111 -10.76 -10.61 1.71
N GLU A 112 -9.64 -11.33 1.63
CA GLU A 112 -8.55 -11.12 2.59
C GLU A 112 -7.77 -9.88 2.12
N ALA A 113 -7.80 -8.83 2.92
CA ALA A 113 -7.27 -7.53 2.57
C ALA A 113 -6.03 -7.20 3.40
N ILE A 114 -5.05 -6.60 2.72
CA ILE A 114 -3.91 -5.96 3.34
C ILE A 114 -4.23 -4.47 3.53
N ALA A 115 -3.92 -3.94 4.69
CA ALA A 115 -4.09 -2.52 5.01
C ALA A 115 -2.83 -1.96 5.66
N ILE A 116 -2.50 -0.71 5.33
CA ILE A 116 -1.47 0.05 6.03
C ILE A 116 -2.13 1.22 6.75
N CYS A 117 -1.69 1.45 7.99
CA CYS A 117 -1.97 2.65 8.76
C CYS A 117 -0.67 3.44 8.95
N HIS A 118 -0.67 4.69 8.49
CA HIS A 118 0.37 5.67 8.76
C HIS A 118 0.01 6.40 10.05
N MET A 119 0.76 6.14 11.13
CA MET A 119 0.41 6.61 12.47
C MET A 119 0.83 8.06 12.71
N ASP A 120 1.88 8.51 12.02
CA ASP A 120 2.34 9.89 12.02
C ASP A 120 2.19 10.49 10.61
N THR A 121 1.26 11.43 10.49
CA THR A 121 0.95 12.16 9.25
C THR A 121 1.38 13.63 9.32
N SER A 122 2.14 14.03 10.35
CA SER A 122 2.51 15.43 10.60
C SER A 122 3.34 16.06 9.47
N GLN A 123 4.09 15.24 8.72
CA GLN A 123 4.92 15.69 7.60
C GLN A 123 4.19 15.62 6.25
N TRP A 124 2.94 15.17 6.21
CA TRP A 124 2.19 15.08 4.96
C TRP A 124 1.73 16.47 4.51
N SER A 125 1.63 16.65 3.19
CA SER A 125 1.08 17.88 2.63
C SER A 125 -0.34 18.13 3.14
N HIS A 126 -0.66 19.35 3.56
CA HIS A 126 -2.02 19.75 3.92
C HIS A 126 -3.05 19.48 2.81
N ASP A 127 -2.61 19.47 1.54
CA ASP A 127 -3.46 19.19 0.38
C ASP A 127 -3.64 17.69 0.09
N HIS A 128 -3.02 16.81 0.89
CA HIS A 128 -3.13 15.36 0.72
C HIS A 128 -4.59 14.93 0.79
N VAL A 129 -5.01 14.10 -0.17
CA VAL A 129 -6.44 13.78 -0.38
C VAL A 129 -7.11 13.14 0.84
N SER A 130 -6.35 12.39 1.65
CA SER A 130 -6.84 11.75 2.87
C SER A 130 -7.43 12.76 3.86
N PHE A 131 -6.85 13.95 3.97
CA PHE A 131 -7.32 14.99 4.91
C PHE A 131 -8.70 15.53 4.52
N ARG A 132 -8.96 15.65 3.22
CA ARG A 132 -10.30 16.02 2.72
C ARG A 132 -11.31 14.89 2.88
N VAL A 133 -10.91 13.65 2.62
CA VAL A 133 -11.80 12.48 2.71
C VAL A 133 -12.19 12.17 4.16
N LEU A 134 -11.24 12.28 5.08
CA LEU A 134 -11.43 11.93 6.49
C LEU A 134 -11.86 13.11 7.37
N GLY A 135 -11.74 14.36 6.89
CA GLY A 135 -12.06 15.56 7.66
C GLY A 135 -11.10 15.80 8.83
N ILE A 136 -9.81 15.46 8.65
CA ILE A 136 -8.76 15.60 9.67
C ILE A 136 -7.60 16.44 9.11
N GLU A 137 -6.73 16.93 10.00
CA GLU A 137 -5.53 17.69 9.62
C GLU A 137 -4.24 16.86 9.79
N PRO A 138 -3.13 17.23 9.13
CA PRO A 138 -1.84 16.57 9.33
C PRO A 138 -1.47 16.42 10.81
N GLY A 139 -1.08 15.20 11.22
CA GLY A 139 -0.62 14.91 12.58
C GLY A 139 -1.72 14.80 13.65
N THR A 140 -2.99 15.05 13.31
CA THR A 140 -4.10 14.94 14.28
C THR A 140 -4.61 13.52 14.48
N ALA A 141 -4.52 12.67 13.44
CA ALA A 141 -4.90 11.28 13.52
C ALA A 141 -4.13 10.40 12.50
N PRO A 142 -4.07 9.08 12.72
CA PRO A 142 -3.56 8.13 11.74
C PRO A 142 -4.41 8.11 10.46
N VAL A 143 -3.77 7.81 9.33
CA VAL A 143 -4.46 7.54 8.07
C VAL A 143 -4.25 6.08 7.70
N CYS A 144 -5.34 5.33 7.56
CA CYS A 144 -5.32 3.94 7.12
C CYS A 144 -5.93 3.79 5.73
N HIS A 145 -5.40 2.87 4.93
CA HIS A 145 -6.00 2.48 3.66
C HIS A 145 -5.76 1.00 3.35
N PHE A 146 -6.71 0.41 2.62
CA PHE A 146 -6.59 -0.93 2.08
C PHE A 146 -5.83 -0.91 0.76
N PHE A 147 -5.15 -2.01 0.45
CA PHE A 147 -4.52 -2.25 -0.85
C PHE A 147 -5.55 -2.91 -1.79
N PRO A 148 -5.83 -2.32 -2.96
CA PRO A 148 -6.53 -3.00 -4.05
C PRO A 148 -5.87 -4.32 -4.46
N ALA A 149 -6.59 -5.19 -5.16
CA ALA A 149 -6.09 -6.53 -5.53
C ALA A 149 -4.85 -6.52 -6.45
N GLU A 150 -4.67 -5.44 -7.23
CA GLU A 150 -3.51 -5.28 -8.13
C GLU A 150 -2.34 -4.52 -7.45
N ASP A 151 -2.52 -4.12 -6.20
CA ASP A 151 -1.50 -3.44 -5.40
C ASP A 151 -0.94 -4.43 -4.36
N PHE A 152 0.27 -4.16 -3.89
CA PHE A 152 0.96 -5.08 -2.99
C PHE A 152 1.94 -4.35 -2.07
N VAL A 153 2.30 -5.03 -0.99
CA VAL A 153 3.27 -4.58 0.00
C VAL A 153 4.46 -5.55 0.01
N LEU A 154 5.66 -5.01 -0.10
CA LEU A 154 6.91 -5.77 0.03
C LEU A 154 7.43 -5.62 1.46
N VAL A 155 7.71 -6.74 2.12
CA VAL A 155 8.26 -6.78 3.49
C VAL A 155 9.48 -7.71 3.55
N PRO A 156 10.36 -7.55 4.54
CA PRO A 156 11.38 -8.56 4.83
C PRO A 156 10.72 -9.90 5.13
N SER A 157 11.14 -10.96 4.44
CA SER A 157 10.71 -12.31 4.72
C SER A 157 11.15 -12.72 6.12
N THR A 158 10.25 -13.33 6.89
CA THR A 158 10.56 -13.88 8.21
C THR A 158 11.11 -15.30 8.15
N SER A 159 11.29 -15.87 6.95
CA SER A 159 11.93 -17.17 6.76
C SER A 159 13.40 -17.07 7.13
N SER A 160 13.69 -17.30 8.41
CA SER A 160 15.03 -17.60 8.88
C SER A 160 15.39 -18.98 8.31
N ILE A 161 16.49 -19.08 7.57
CA ILE A 161 17.18 -20.36 7.37
C ILE A 161 17.72 -20.82 8.73
#